data_AF-C4WUG8-F1
#
_entry.id   AF-C4WUG8-F1
#
_cell.length_a   1.000
_cell.length_b   1.000
_cell.length_c   1.000
_cell.angle_alpha   90.00
_cell.angle_beta   90.00
_cell.angle_gamma   90.00
#
_symmetry.space_group_name_H-M   'P 1'
#
loop_
_entity.id
_entity.type
_entity.pdbx_description
1 polymer ?
#
loop_
_entity_poly.entity_id
_entity_poly.type
_entity_poly.pdbx_seq_one_letter_code
_entity_poly.pdbx_strand_id
1 'polypeptide(L)'
;MDLSTCQLFLFSILVNVVLAGDMMRKSIVYDKKTPNVFYCPLNKPTGFDKLFVHSRPLKKLCEFDGKPLPEDYKSDCFQDVDETEYACKEKYRIMMRLHPPGTDDDKESTKWEKAYKKVVRKRKRQQS
;
A
#
# COMPACT_ATOMS: atom_id res chain seq x y z
N MET A 1 -38.01 -12.89 14.29
CA MET A 1 -36.86 -12.38 13.51
C MET A 1 -37.10 -12.82 12.08
N ASP A 2 -37.51 -11.90 11.23
CA ASP A 2 -37.97 -12.22 9.88
C ASP A 2 -36.79 -12.48 8.94
N LEU A 3 -36.97 -13.37 7.96
CA LEU A 3 -35.94 -13.72 6.97
C LEU A 3 -35.33 -12.47 6.28
N SER A 4 -36.16 -11.44 6.07
CA SER A 4 -35.76 -10.16 5.50
C SER A 4 -34.83 -9.35 6.42
N THR A 5 -35.10 -9.34 7.73
CA THR A 5 -34.22 -8.68 8.73
C THR A 5 -32.88 -9.39 8.85
N CYS A 6 -32.87 -10.71 8.70
CA CYS A 6 -31.65 -11.52 8.72
C CYS A 6 -30.76 -11.22 7.49
N GLN A 7 -31.37 -11.06 6.31
CA GLN A 7 -30.67 -10.74 5.08
C GLN A 7 -30.01 -9.35 5.10
N LEU A 8 -30.69 -8.34 5.66
CA LEU A 8 -30.14 -7.00 5.87
C LEU A 8 -28.99 -7.00 6.89
N PHE A 9 -29.11 -7.78 7.97
CA PHE A 9 -28.04 -7.94 8.95
C PHE A 9 -26.78 -8.57 8.34
N LEU A 10 -26.94 -9.64 7.55
CA LEU A 10 -25.82 -10.29 6.86
C LEU A 10 -25.14 -9.36 5.85
N PHE A 11 -25.92 -8.57 5.10
CA PHE A 11 -25.37 -7.56 4.19
C PHE A 11 -24.59 -6.47 4.95
N SER A 12 -25.13 -6.00 6.07
CA SER A 12 -24.46 -5.03 6.93
C SER A 12 -23.13 -5.57 7.47
N ILE A 13 -23.10 -6.82 7.94
CA ILE A 13 -21.86 -7.48 8.40
C ILE A 13 -20.83 -7.56 7.27
N LEU A 14 -21.23 -7.99 6.07
CA LEU A 14 -20.34 -8.08 4.91
C LEU A 14 -19.75 -6.71 4.53
N VAL A 15 -20.57 -5.65 4.48
CA VAL A 15 -20.11 -4.29 4.16
C VAL A 15 -19.10 -3.79 5.21
N ASN A 16 -19.37 -4.03 6.50
CA ASN A 16 -18.47 -3.62 7.58
C ASN A 16 -17.12 -4.37 7.54
N VAL A 17 -17.11 -5.67 7.19
CA VAL A 17 -15.88 -6.47 7.03
C VAL A 17 -15.03 -5.93 5.87
N VAL A 18 -15.66 -5.56 4.74
CA VAL A 18 -14.95 -4.99 3.58
C VAL A 18 -14.35 -3.62 3.92
N LEU A 19 -15.09 -2.75 4.63
CA LEU A 19 -14.58 -1.43 5.03
C LEU A 19 -13.42 -1.51 6.03
N ALA A 20 -13.47 -2.45 6.98
CA ALA A 20 -12.43 -2.60 8.00
C ALA A 20 -11.07 -3.03 7.43
N GLY A 21 -11.07 -3.81 6.34
CA GLY A 21 -9.83 -4.19 5.64
C GLY A 21 -9.11 -3.02 4.97
N ASP A 22 -9.83 -1.97 4.60
CA ASP A 22 -9.27 -0.83 3.87
C ASP A 22 -8.58 0.20 4.80
N MET A 23 -8.93 0.20 6.08
CA MET A 23 -8.29 1.05 7.10
C MET A 23 -6.83 0.67 7.34
N MET A 24 -6.47 -0.61 7.27
CA MET A 24 -5.09 -1.07 7.48
C MET A 24 -4.19 -0.86 6.26
N ARG A 25 -4.78 -0.79 5.06
CA ARG A 25 -4.04 -0.57 3.81
C ARG A 25 -3.45 0.85 3.71
N LYS A 26 -4.03 1.84 4.37
CA LYS A 26 -3.55 3.24 4.40
C LYS A 26 -2.51 3.53 5.49
N SER A 27 -2.00 2.50 6.18
CA SER A 27 -1.10 2.66 7.33
C SER A 27 0.35 3.03 6.96
N ILE A 28 0.65 3.20 5.66
CA ILE A 28 2.00 3.53 5.19
C ILE A 28 2.21 5.04 5.31
N VAL A 29 2.98 5.42 6.32
CA VAL A 29 3.31 6.83 6.56
C VAL A 29 4.65 7.14 5.89
N TYR A 30 4.66 8.20 5.09
CA TYR A 30 5.87 8.76 4.50
C TYR A 30 6.10 10.16 5.06
N ASP A 31 7.25 10.38 5.71
CA ASP A 31 7.65 11.68 6.21
C ASP A 31 8.61 12.35 5.22
N LYS A 32 8.30 13.60 4.84
CA LYS A 32 9.15 14.42 3.96
C LYS A 32 10.52 14.69 4.56
N LYS A 33 10.63 14.70 5.89
CA LYS A 33 11.91 14.90 6.60
C LYS A 33 12.82 13.69 6.50
N THR A 34 12.27 12.49 6.30
CA THR A 34 13.02 11.23 6.20
C THR A 34 12.65 10.50 4.90
N PRO A 35 13.07 11.03 3.73
CA PRO A 35 12.62 10.53 2.42
C PRO A 35 13.06 9.10 2.09
N ASN A 36 14.07 8.60 2.80
CA ASN A 36 14.66 7.29 2.54
C ASN A 36 13.97 6.15 3.30
N VAL A 37 12.97 6.44 4.13
CA VAL A 37 12.27 5.45 4.94
C VAL A 37 10.75 5.59 4.87
N PHE A 38 10.06 4.47 5.03
CA PHE A 38 8.62 4.41 5.25
C PHE A 38 8.33 3.73 6.59
N TYR A 39 7.15 3.98 7.14
CA TYR A 39 6.72 3.37 8.40
C TYR A 39 5.59 2.38 8.15
N CYS A 40 5.72 1.16 8.68
CA CYS A 40 4.68 0.13 8.59
C CYS A 40 4.40 -0.53 9.95
N PRO A 41 3.18 -1.00 10.18
CA PRO A 41 2.82 -1.71 11.41
C PRO A 41 3.43 -3.11 11.45
N LEU A 42 3.79 -3.57 12.66
CA LEU A 42 4.25 -4.95 12.89
C LEU A 42 3.14 -5.91 13.30
N ASN A 43 2.15 -5.41 14.04
CA ASN A 43 1.06 -6.20 14.60
C ASN A 43 -0.27 -5.58 14.20
N LYS A 44 -1.34 -6.38 14.28
CA LYS A 44 -2.71 -5.87 14.11
C LYS A 44 -2.95 -4.74 15.11
N PRO A 45 -3.26 -3.51 14.67
CA PRO A 45 -3.64 -2.45 15.58
C PRO A 45 -4.94 -2.83 16.30
N THR A 46 -4.89 -2.89 17.62
CA THR A 46 -6.07 -3.07 18.50
C THR A 46 -6.83 -1.75 18.72
N GLY A 47 -6.24 -0.61 18.31
CA GLY A 47 -6.84 0.73 18.28
C GLY A 47 -5.87 1.75 17.64
N PHE A 48 -6.35 2.96 17.31
CA PHE A 48 -5.50 4.02 16.74
C PHE A 48 -4.45 4.55 17.73
N ASP A 49 -4.73 4.48 19.03
CA ASP A 49 -3.91 5.10 20.07
C ASP A 49 -2.58 4.39 20.35
N LYS A 50 -2.38 3.17 19.83
CA LYS A 50 -1.18 2.34 20.08
C LYS A 50 -0.67 1.62 18.81
N LEU A 51 -0.58 2.34 17.70
CA LEU A 51 0.03 1.83 16.47
C LEU A 51 1.56 1.86 16.59
N PHE A 52 2.18 0.73 16.91
CA PHE A 52 3.64 0.57 16.83
C PHE A 52 4.06 0.37 15.39
N VAL A 53 4.80 1.33 14.85
CA VAL A 53 5.35 1.30 13.49
C VAL A 53 6.87 1.19 13.53
N HIS A 54 7.45 0.42 12.60
CA HIS A 54 8.89 0.39 12.37
C HIS A 54 9.24 1.18 11.11
N SER A 55 10.37 1.89 11.16
CA SER A 55 10.96 2.48 9.97
C SER A 55 11.65 1.40 9.13
N ARG A 56 11.40 1.42 7.83
CA ARG A 56 12.00 0.53 6.85
C ARG A 56 12.51 1.33 5.65
N PRO A 57 13.57 0.89 4.96
CA PRO A 57 14.08 1.60 3.79
C PRO A 57 13.03 1.68 2.68
N LEU A 58 12.93 2.81 1.99
CA LEU A 58 11.97 2.98 0.89
C LEU A 58 12.14 1.94 -0.24
N LYS A 59 13.35 1.38 -0.42
CA LYS A 59 13.62 0.28 -1.35
C LYS A 59 12.75 -0.96 -1.10
N LYS A 60 12.46 -1.24 0.18
CA LYS A 60 11.66 -2.38 0.67
C LYS A 60 10.16 -2.18 0.50
N LEU A 61 9.70 -0.95 0.29
CA LEU A 61 8.30 -0.68 -0.01
C LEU A 61 7.99 -1.26 -1.40
N CYS A 62 7.07 -2.22 -1.51
CA CYS A 62 6.72 -2.90 -2.76
C CYS A 62 7.98 -3.39 -3.52
N GLU A 63 8.76 -4.24 -2.85
CA GLU A 63 9.95 -4.90 -3.37
C GLU A 63 9.61 -5.82 -4.55
N PHE A 64 8.45 -6.50 -4.49
CA PHE A 64 8.06 -7.50 -5.50
C PHE A 64 7.07 -6.97 -6.55
N ASP A 65 6.82 -5.67 -6.61
CA ASP A 65 5.85 -5.06 -7.54
C ASP A 65 4.42 -5.64 -7.41
N GLY A 66 4.05 -6.09 -6.20
CA GLY A 66 2.77 -6.77 -5.95
C GLY A 66 2.62 -8.10 -6.70
N LYS A 67 3.75 -8.76 -7.00
CA LYS A 67 3.78 -10.15 -7.50
C LYS A 67 3.63 -11.13 -6.34
N PRO A 68 3.27 -12.41 -6.61
CA PRO A 68 3.30 -13.45 -5.58
C PRO A 68 4.67 -13.49 -4.91
N LEU A 69 4.65 -13.50 -3.57
CA LEU A 69 5.85 -13.53 -2.75
C LEU A 69 6.48 -14.92 -2.80
N PRO A 70 7.82 -15.00 -2.76
CA PRO A 70 8.54 -16.27 -2.59
C PRO A 70 8.03 -17.04 -1.35
N GLU A 71 8.06 -18.37 -1.38
CA GLU A 71 7.60 -19.21 -0.26
C GLU A 71 8.42 -18.98 1.02
N ASP A 72 9.68 -18.57 0.88
CA ASP A 72 10.61 -18.26 1.97
C ASP A 72 10.62 -16.77 2.36
N TYR A 73 9.75 -15.95 1.76
CA TYR A 73 9.70 -14.52 2.08
C TYR A 73 9.15 -14.30 3.50
N LYS A 74 9.99 -13.68 4.33
CA LYS A 74 9.60 -13.27 5.68
C LYS A 74 8.97 -11.88 5.59
N SER A 75 7.68 -11.80 5.89
CA SER A 75 6.92 -10.55 5.89
C SER A 75 7.59 -9.49 6.77
N ASP A 76 8.05 -8.40 6.14
CA ASP A 76 8.76 -7.31 6.81
C ASP A 76 7.78 -6.39 7.58
N CYS A 77 6.51 -6.41 7.17
CA CYS A 77 5.38 -5.66 7.73
C CYS A 77 4.17 -6.58 7.98
N PHE A 78 3.27 -6.17 8.87
CA PHE A 78 2.06 -6.93 9.19
C PHE A 78 1.25 -7.24 7.92
N GLN A 79 0.95 -8.53 7.68
CA GLN A 79 0.16 -8.99 6.53
C GLN A 79 0.67 -8.49 5.16
N ASP A 80 1.98 -8.31 5.00
CA ASP A 80 2.58 -7.86 3.73
C ASP A 80 1.96 -6.55 3.22
N VAL A 81 1.59 -5.65 4.15
CA VAL A 81 0.99 -4.35 3.83
C VAL A 81 1.88 -3.56 2.86
N ASP A 82 3.19 -3.73 2.96
CA ASP A 82 4.22 -3.17 2.09
C ASP A 82 4.21 -3.71 0.64
N GLU A 83 3.53 -4.83 0.37
CA GLU A 83 3.39 -5.44 -0.97
C GLU A 83 1.98 -5.29 -1.55
N THR A 84 1.11 -4.57 -0.85
CA THR A 84 -0.24 -4.27 -1.33
C THR A 84 -0.21 -3.33 -2.54
N GLU A 85 -1.29 -3.35 -3.33
CA GLU A 85 -1.47 -2.40 -4.45
C GLU A 85 -1.31 -0.93 -3.99
N TYR A 86 -1.79 -0.62 -2.78
CA TYR A 86 -1.64 0.71 -2.20
C TYR A 86 -0.18 1.06 -1.92
N ALA A 87 0.59 0.14 -1.32
CA ALA A 87 2.01 0.32 -1.06
C ALA A 87 2.82 0.56 -2.32
N CYS A 88 2.56 -0.24 -3.37
CA CYS A 88 3.17 -0.06 -4.66
C CYS A 88 2.85 1.32 -5.24
N LYS A 89 1.58 1.72 -5.25
CA LYS A 89 1.18 3.06 -5.72
C LYS A 89 1.91 4.16 -4.95
N GLU A 90 2.06 4.00 -3.64
CA GLU A 90 2.70 4.99 -2.81
C GLU A 90 4.21 5.05 -3.00
N LYS A 91 4.89 3.91 -3.23
CA LYS A 91 6.27 3.87 -3.71
C LYS A 91 6.45 4.73 -4.96
N TYR A 92 5.63 4.50 -5.99
CA TYR A 92 5.69 5.28 -7.23
C TYR A 92 5.44 6.78 -6.99
N ARG A 93 4.45 7.12 -6.15
CA ARG A 93 4.16 8.52 -5.80
C ARG A 93 5.32 9.19 -5.08
N ILE A 94 6.01 8.47 -4.20
CA ILE A 94 7.17 8.97 -3.44
C ILE A 94 8.36 9.15 -4.39
N MET A 95 8.69 8.13 -5.19
CA MET A 95 9.83 8.20 -6.11
C MET A 95 9.70 9.32 -7.14
N MET A 96 8.48 9.58 -7.65
CA MET A 96 8.19 10.71 -8.54
C MET A 96 8.36 12.09 -7.87
N ARG A 97 8.21 12.17 -6.54
CA ARG A 97 8.49 13.40 -5.78
C ARG A 97 9.98 13.59 -5.50
N LEU A 98 10.71 12.49 -5.32
CA LEU A 98 12.16 12.51 -5.09
C LEU A 98 12.94 12.80 -6.37
N HIS A 99 12.48 12.26 -7.50
CA HIS A 99 13.10 12.43 -8.81
C HIS A 99 12.06 13.02 -9.79
N PRO A 100 11.70 14.31 -9.63
CA PRO A 100 10.74 14.93 -10.54
C PRO A 100 11.34 15.06 -11.95
N PRO A 101 10.52 14.94 -13.01
CA PRO A 101 10.99 15.07 -14.39
C PRO A 101 11.53 16.47 -14.66
N GLY A 102 12.63 16.57 -15.40
CA GLY A 102 13.31 17.84 -15.70
C GLY A 102 14.29 18.29 -14.62
N THR A 103 14.84 17.36 -13.85
CA THR A 103 15.94 17.59 -12.89
C THR A 103 17.22 16.92 -13.39
N ASP A 104 18.37 17.23 -12.79
CA ASP A 104 19.67 16.69 -13.19
C ASP A 104 19.73 15.14 -13.19
N ASP A 105 18.84 14.48 -12.44
CA ASP A 105 18.65 13.02 -12.38
C ASP A 105 17.66 12.49 -13.43
N ASP A 106 17.73 12.99 -14.66
CA ASP A 106 16.78 12.67 -15.75
C ASP A 106 16.61 11.17 -16.04
N LYS A 107 17.64 10.36 -15.77
CA LYS A 107 17.58 8.90 -15.95
C LYS A 107 16.64 8.23 -14.94
N GLU A 108 16.72 8.61 -13.65
CA GLU A 108 15.86 8.05 -12.61
C GLU A 108 14.44 8.61 -12.73
N SER A 109 14.27 9.91 -13.01
CA SER A 109 12.94 10.50 -13.20
C SER A 109 12.18 9.82 -14.35
N THR A 110 12.83 9.61 -15.50
CA THR A 110 12.25 8.92 -16.66
C THR A 110 11.87 7.46 -16.34
N LYS A 111 12.69 6.76 -15.54
CA LYS A 111 12.43 5.38 -15.12
C LYS A 111 11.17 5.30 -14.27
N TRP A 112 11.04 6.15 -13.24
CA TRP A 112 9.87 6.17 -12.37
C TRP A 112 8.62 6.66 -13.09
N GLU A 113 8.74 7.59 -14.03
CA GLU A 113 7.63 8.06 -14.85
C GLU A 113 7.06 6.93 -15.73
N LYS A 114 7.93 6.17 -16.41
CA LYS A 114 7.52 5.00 -17.21
C LYS A 114 6.85 3.94 -16.34
N ALA A 115 7.40 3.67 -15.16
CA ALA A 115 6.86 2.68 -14.23
C ALA A 115 5.48 3.11 -13.69
N TYR A 116 5.32 4.38 -13.30
CA TYR A 116 4.03 4.92 -12.87
C TYR A 116 2.97 4.83 -13.98
N LYS A 117 3.32 5.23 -15.22
CA LYS A 117 2.42 5.08 -16.39
C LYS A 117 1.99 3.63 -16.61
N LYS A 118 2.88 2.65 -16.38
CA LYS A 118 2.58 1.21 -16.49
C LYS A 118 1.55 0.78 -15.44
N VAL A 119 1.71 1.21 -14.19
CA VAL A 119 0.77 0.92 -13.10
C VAL A 119 -0.61 1.51 -13.39
N VAL A 120 -0.66 2.79 -13.81
CA VAL A 120 -1.92 3.46 -14.17
C VAL A 120 -2.64 2.74 -15.32
N ARG A 121 -1.90 2.30 -16.34
CA ARG A 121 -2.47 1.52 -17.47
C ARG A 121 -3.00 0.16 -17.04
N LYS A 122 -2.29 -0.57 -16.17
CA LYS A 122 -2.72 -1.88 -15.66
C LYS A 122 -4.05 -1.77 -14.91
N ARG A 123 -4.20 -0.74 -14.06
CA ARG A 123 -5.44 -0.48 -13.32
C ARG A 123 -6.62 -0.16 -14.23
N LYS A 124 -6.42 0.67 -15.28
CA LYS A 124 -7.46 0.95 -16.28
C LYS A 124 -8.00 -0.31 -16.96
N ARG A 125 -7.16 -1.34 -17.16
CA ARG A 125 -7.57 -2.62 -17.74
C ARG A 125 -8.30 -3.54 -16.75
N GLN A 126 -8.13 -3.37 -15.44
CA GLN A 126 -8.81 -4.16 -14.42
C GLN A 126 -10.19 -3.57 -14.05
N GLN A 127 -10.47 -2.33 -14.47
CA GLN A 127 -11.75 -1.63 -14.28
C GLN A 127 -12.61 -1.61 -15.55
N SER A 128 -12.12 -2.19 -16.65
CA SER A 128 -12.82 -2.42 -17.92
C SER A 128 -13.15 -3.90 -18.05
#